data_AF-A0A1F4XF23-F1
#
_entry.id   AF-A0A1F4XF23-F1
#
_cell.length_a   1.000
_cell.length_b   1.000
_cell.length_c   1.000
_cell.angle_alpha   90.00
_cell.angle_beta   90.00
_cell.angle_gamma   90.00
#
_symmetry.space_group_name_H-M   'P 1'
#
loop_
_entity.id
_entity.type
_entity.pdbx_description
1 polymer ?
#
loop_
_entity_poly.entity_id
_entity_poly.type
_entity_poly.pdbx_seq_one_letter_code
_entity_poly.pdbx_strand_id
1 'polypeptide(L)'
;MNSKKIYMVGIGGVGMSALAQFYAAQGARVSGSDRASSPTTDMLSKKGIQVCLEQKTEQVPPDADLLVYSDAVPAENPERARGKELGIPEHSYFEALGKAVEGKRVVAVSGTHGKTTTTAMLGKILIDAGFDPTVIVGSIVTDFGSNFHAGKSDIVVVEACEYRRHFLTFCPEVLVITNIEWDHTDYFKSPEELAVAFNEARGQARIVIEKEQYGNESVPELLVPGEFNKENARAAKAAARAIAPDISEADMDKSLKLFKGSWRRFEYKGVLPGGALLYDDYAHHPTAIRKTIEAAKEKFPNKKIVVLFHPHLYSRTRDLFQDFAEALAGADEAYVLPVYAAREEYDGTVSNTALAEATNKRGGQATALGGLEEAAQKLKTFSSDTVVFTMGAGDIYKAGEAALRKAQDKP
;
A
#
# COMPACT_ATOMS: atom_id res chain seq x y z
N MET A 1 35.39 11.46 -0.60
CA MET A 1 34.27 12.09 0.12
C MET A 1 33.68 11.04 1.05
N ASN A 2 33.46 11.35 2.33
CA ASN A 2 32.81 10.40 3.24
C ASN A 2 31.36 10.20 2.80
N SER A 3 30.96 8.94 2.64
CA SER A 3 29.57 8.57 2.39
C SER A 3 28.72 8.97 3.60
N LYS A 4 27.61 9.70 3.37
CA LYS A 4 26.66 10.07 4.43
C LYS A 4 26.15 8.81 5.14
N LYS A 5 26.05 8.85 6.47
CA LYS A 5 25.52 7.79 7.32
C LYS A 5 24.10 8.13 7.74
N ILE A 6 23.13 7.30 7.36
CA ILE A 6 21.72 7.53 7.65
C ILE A 6 21.20 6.37 8.47
N TYR A 7 20.67 6.69 9.64
CA TYR A 7 20.00 5.72 10.52
C TYR A 7 18.49 5.86 10.41
N MET A 8 17.77 4.76 10.22
CA MET A 8 16.32 4.78 9.97
C MET A 8 15.54 3.99 11.02
N VAL A 9 14.63 4.64 11.75
CA VAL A 9 13.80 4.01 12.79
C VAL A 9 12.42 3.65 12.22
N GLY A 10 12.05 2.37 12.25
CA GLY A 10 10.90 1.84 11.51
C GLY A 10 11.22 1.59 10.04
N ILE A 11 12.43 1.12 9.74
CA ILE A 11 12.96 0.92 8.39
C ILE A 11 12.16 -0.11 7.57
N GLY A 12 11.45 -1.01 8.24
CA GLY A 12 10.57 -2.02 7.64
C GLY A 12 9.28 -1.45 7.09
N GLY A 13 8.91 -0.20 7.37
CA GLY A 13 7.77 0.44 6.69
C GLY A 13 7.95 0.43 5.16
N VAL A 14 6.87 0.24 4.40
CA VAL A 14 6.98 0.12 2.93
C VAL A 14 7.56 1.40 2.29
N GLY A 15 7.15 2.59 2.74
CA GLY A 15 7.79 3.84 2.31
C GLY A 15 9.23 3.96 2.81
N MET A 16 9.46 3.68 4.10
CA MET A 16 10.78 3.78 4.75
C MET A 16 11.84 2.90 4.06
N SER A 17 11.49 1.66 3.74
CA SER A 17 12.37 0.73 3.04
C SER A 17 12.68 1.17 1.61
N ALA A 18 11.74 1.81 0.90
CA ALA A 18 12.03 2.39 -0.42
C ALA A 18 12.99 3.59 -0.29
N LEU A 19 12.79 4.46 0.69
CA LEU A 19 13.68 5.59 0.97
C LEU A 19 15.08 5.15 1.42
N ALA A 20 15.17 4.08 2.21
CA ALA A 20 16.45 3.45 2.58
C ALA A 20 17.24 3.03 1.34
N GLN A 21 16.57 2.38 0.39
CA GLN A 21 17.18 1.98 -0.87
C GLN A 21 17.53 3.18 -1.75
N PHE A 22 16.71 4.23 -1.76
CA PHE A 22 17.02 5.48 -2.46
C PHE A 22 18.34 6.07 -1.95
N TYR A 23 18.48 6.25 -0.62
CA TYR A 23 19.71 6.78 -0.05
C TYR A 23 20.92 5.88 -0.31
N ALA A 24 20.76 4.56 -0.21
CA ALA A 24 21.81 3.62 -0.54
C ALA A 24 22.24 3.72 -2.02
N ALA A 25 21.29 3.88 -2.94
CA ALA A 25 21.56 4.09 -4.37
C ALA A 25 22.29 5.42 -4.66
N GLN A 26 22.08 6.44 -3.82
CA GLN A 26 22.86 7.69 -3.85
C GLN A 26 24.23 7.58 -3.17
N GLY A 27 24.63 6.37 -2.74
CA GLY A 27 25.93 6.10 -2.14
C GLY A 27 26.01 6.38 -0.65
N ALA A 28 24.89 6.59 0.06
CA ALA A 28 24.86 6.67 1.52
C ALA A 28 25.03 5.29 2.16
N ARG A 29 25.60 5.25 3.37
CA ARG A 29 25.57 4.07 4.24
C ARG A 29 24.30 4.12 5.06
N VAL A 30 23.40 3.17 4.81
CA VAL A 30 22.09 3.12 5.46
C VAL A 30 22.03 1.93 6.40
N SER A 31 21.56 2.17 7.62
CA SER A 31 21.18 1.15 8.58
C SER A 31 19.90 1.57 9.30
N GLY A 32 19.25 0.67 10.02
CA GLY A 32 18.05 1.03 10.75
C GLY A 32 17.47 -0.10 11.58
N SER A 33 16.38 0.21 12.27
CA SER A 33 15.65 -0.71 13.13
C SER A 33 14.19 -0.88 12.72
N ASP A 34 13.61 -2.02 13.05
CA ASP A 34 12.16 -2.22 13.09
C ASP A 34 11.76 -3.06 14.31
N ARG A 35 10.46 -3.14 14.61
CA ARG A 35 9.95 -3.89 15.77
C ARG A 35 9.79 -5.38 15.48
N ALA A 36 9.68 -5.74 14.22
CA ALA A 36 9.45 -7.12 13.79
C ALA A 36 9.98 -7.34 12.38
N SER A 37 10.24 -8.61 12.04
CA SER A 37 10.53 -8.99 10.66
C SER A 37 9.29 -8.79 9.78
N SER A 38 9.53 -8.37 8.55
CA SER A 38 8.53 -8.19 7.51
C SER A 38 9.15 -8.49 6.14
N PRO A 39 8.33 -8.66 5.08
CA PRO A 39 8.86 -8.87 3.72
C PRO A 39 9.84 -7.77 3.27
N THR A 40 9.64 -6.53 3.74
CA THR A 40 10.52 -5.38 3.44
C THR A 40 11.82 -5.41 4.24
N THR A 41 11.82 -5.77 5.53
CA THR A 41 13.09 -5.91 6.29
C THR A 41 13.96 -7.02 5.73
N ASP A 42 13.33 -8.14 5.33
CA ASP A 42 14.01 -9.28 4.72
C ASP A 42 14.61 -8.89 3.35
N MET A 43 13.87 -8.10 2.57
CA MET A 43 14.32 -7.57 1.30
C MET A 43 15.49 -6.60 1.45
N LEU A 44 15.47 -5.69 2.43
CA LEU A 44 16.59 -4.79 2.72
C LEU A 44 17.85 -5.56 3.15
N SER A 45 17.69 -6.54 4.02
CA SER A 45 18.80 -7.39 4.50
C SER A 45 19.46 -8.14 3.36
N LYS A 46 18.68 -8.72 2.44
CA LYS A 46 19.19 -9.36 1.21
C LYS A 46 19.93 -8.41 0.28
N LYS A 47 19.61 -7.11 0.33
CA LYS A 47 20.31 -6.04 -0.42
C LYS A 47 21.52 -5.47 0.33
N GLY A 48 21.89 -6.04 1.49
CA GLY A 48 23.04 -5.62 2.27
C GLY A 48 22.83 -4.38 3.13
N ILE A 49 21.59 -3.91 3.28
CA ILE A 49 21.24 -2.84 4.23
C ILE A 49 21.06 -3.47 5.61
N GLN A 50 21.76 -2.94 6.61
CA GLN A 50 21.72 -3.48 7.97
C GLN A 50 20.39 -3.13 8.65
N VAL A 51 19.64 -4.16 9.05
CA VAL A 51 18.37 -4.03 9.78
C VAL A 51 18.49 -4.70 11.14
N CYS A 52 18.16 -3.99 12.21
CA CYS A 52 18.04 -4.52 13.56
C CYS A 52 16.56 -4.70 13.94
N LEU A 53 16.19 -5.82 14.56
CA LEU A 53 14.81 -6.08 15.01
C LEU A 53 14.58 -5.72 16.49
N GLU A 54 15.54 -5.01 17.09
CA GLU A 54 15.44 -4.47 18.44
C GLU A 54 15.58 -2.96 18.38
N GLN A 55 14.65 -2.24 19.03
CA GLN A 55 14.71 -0.78 19.11
C GLN A 55 15.34 -0.35 20.44
N LYS A 56 16.66 -0.17 20.45
CA LYS A 56 17.46 0.15 21.66
C LYS A 56 18.44 1.28 21.39
N THR A 57 18.75 2.06 22.42
CA THR A 57 19.64 3.22 22.34
C THR A 57 21.02 2.87 21.75
N GLU A 58 21.53 1.67 22.02
CA GLU A 58 22.84 1.20 21.53
C GLU A 58 22.90 0.99 20.01
N GLN A 59 21.75 0.91 19.35
CA GLN A 59 21.68 0.69 17.90
C GLN A 59 21.92 1.97 17.10
N VAL A 60 21.73 3.14 17.70
CA VAL A 60 21.91 4.44 17.04
C VAL A 60 23.41 4.73 16.88
N PRO A 61 23.96 4.78 15.64
CA PRO A 61 25.36 5.07 15.42
C PRO A 61 25.69 6.49 15.89
N PRO A 62 26.70 6.69 16.75
CA PRO A 62 27.01 8.03 17.27
C PRO A 62 27.51 9.02 16.23
N ASP A 63 27.92 8.52 15.07
CA ASP A 63 28.41 9.30 13.94
C ASP A 63 27.44 9.29 12.75
N ALA A 64 26.15 9.01 12.99
CA ALA A 64 25.11 9.18 11.97
C ALA A 64 24.94 10.67 11.61
N ASP A 65 24.86 10.96 10.32
CA ASP A 65 24.68 12.32 9.80
C ASP A 65 23.19 12.74 9.78
N LEU A 66 22.28 11.76 9.77
CA LEU A 66 20.83 11.95 9.74
C LEU A 66 20.12 10.76 10.37
N LEU A 67 19.08 11.04 11.14
CA LEU A 67 18.11 10.06 11.60
C LEU A 67 16.77 10.29 10.88
N VAL A 68 16.23 9.25 10.23
CA VAL A 68 14.90 9.29 9.60
C VAL A 68 13.97 8.35 10.36
N TYR A 69 12.74 8.77 10.65
CA TYR A 69 11.79 7.94 11.37
C TYR A 69 10.44 7.84 10.65
N SER A 70 9.78 6.68 10.80
CA SER A 70 8.39 6.50 10.39
C SER A 70 7.45 7.25 11.33
N ASP A 71 6.34 7.78 10.80
CA ASP A 71 5.29 8.41 11.61
C ASP A 71 4.64 7.46 12.65
N ALA A 72 4.80 6.15 12.46
CA ALA A 72 4.38 5.14 13.44
C ALA A 72 5.33 5.06 14.65
N VAL A 73 6.47 5.75 14.63
CA VAL A 73 7.47 5.76 15.70
C VAL A 73 7.27 7.00 16.57
N PRO A 74 6.78 6.83 17.81
CA PRO A 74 6.50 7.95 18.71
C PRO A 74 7.79 8.64 19.17
N ALA A 75 7.69 9.87 19.69
CA ALA A 75 8.85 10.67 20.08
C ALA A 75 9.61 10.08 21.29
N GLU A 76 8.92 9.28 22.10
CA GLU A 76 9.43 8.57 23.28
C GLU A 76 10.22 7.31 22.91
N ASN A 77 10.29 6.94 21.64
CA ASN A 77 11.09 5.82 21.19
C ASN A 77 12.57 6.01 21.61
N PRO A 78 13.21 4.97 22.20
CA PRO A 78 14.56 5.09 22.74
C PRO A 78 15.61 5.53 21.71
N GLU A 79 15.46 5.13 20.45
CA GLU A 79 16.41 5.50 19.38
C GLU A 79 16.26 6.96 18.95
N ARG A 80 15.02 7.45 18.92
CA ARG A 80 14.75 8.88 18.66
C ARG A 80 15.25 9.76 19.80
N ALA A 81 14.98 9.37 21.03
CA ALA A 81 15.53 10.05 22.21
C ALA A 81 17.07 10.10 22.15
N ARG A 82 17.70 8.97 21.79
CA ARG A 82 19.16 8.90 21.63
C ARG A 82 19.69 9.78 20.49
N GLY A 83 19.00 9.83 19.35
CA GLY A 83 19.35 10.73 18.24
C GLY A 83 19.41 12.19 18.68
N LYS A 84 18.42 12.64 19.47
CA LYS A 84 18.38 13.98 20.05
C LYS A 84 19.52 14.24 21.04
N GLU A 85 19.80 13.29 21.94
CA GLU A 85 20.92 13.41 22.90
C GLU A 85 22.27 13.59 22.20
N LEU A 86 22.45 12.95 21.04
CA LEU A 86 23.66 13.02 20.22
C LEU A 86 23.69 14.24 19.29
N GLY A 87 22.61 15.03 19.24
CA GLY A 87 22.50 16.19 18.35
C GLY A 87 22.39 15.82 16.87
N ILE A 88 21.96 14.60 16.55
CA ILE A 88 21.78 14.14 15.17
C ILE A 88 20.50 14.78 14.60
N PRO A 89 20.55 15.42 13.41
CA PRO A 89 19.34 15.94 12.77
C PRO A 89 18.31 14.83 12.53
N GLU A 90 17.05 15.09 12.88
CA GLU A 90 15.94 14.14 12.66
C GLU A 90 14.96 14.66 11.59
N HIS A 91 14.50 13.77 10.72
CA HIS A 91 13.41 14.03 9.77
C HIS A 91 12.35 12.92 9.84
N SER A 92 11.08 13.29 9.69
CA SER A 92 10.05 12.30 9.38
C SER A 92 10.31 11.69 8.00
N TYR A 93 9.72 10.52 7.74
CA TYR A 93 9.74 9.89 6.42
C TYR A 93 9.36 10.87 5.29
N PHE A 94 8.28 11.63 5.46
CA PHE A 94 7.74 12.50 4.42
C PHE A 94 8.60 13.75 4.18
N GLU A 95 9.18 14.30 5.22
CA GLU A 95 10.17 15.39 5.12
C GLU A 95 11.43 14.91 4.40
N ALA A 96 11.96 13.75 4.81
CA ALA A 96 13.15 13.16 4.23
C ALA A 96 12.95 12.82 2.75
N LEU A 97 11.79 12.26 2.40
CA LEU A 97 11.42 11.94 1.03
C LEU A 97 11.24 13.20 0.17
N GLY A 98 10.54 14.22 0.67
CA GLY A 98 10.37 15.50 -0.03
C GLY A 98 11.71 16.16 -0.36
N LYS A 99 12.63 16.19 0.60
CA LYS A 99 14.01 16.69 0.40
C LYS A 99 14.82 15.81 -0.56
N ALA A 100 14.63 14.48 -0.51
CA ALA A 100 15.36 13.55 -1.35
C ALA A 100 15.03 13.69 -2.84
N VAL A 101 13.80 14.13 -3.17
CA VAL A 101 13.33 14.31 -4.54
C VAL A 101 13.31 15.77 -5.00
N GLU A 102 13.80 16.68 -4.17
CA GLU A 102 13.88 18.10 -4.50
C GLU A 102 14.73 18.35 -5.75
N GLY A 103 14.27 19.24 -6.64
CA GLY A 103 14.93 19.53 -7.92
C GLY A 103 14.80 18.44 -8.99
N LYS A 104 14.02 17.38 -8.74
CA LYS A 104 13.68 16.33 -9.71
C LYS A 104 12.35 16.61 -10.41
N ARG A 105 12.11 15.94 -11.54
CA ARG A 105 10.83 15.95 -12.26
C ARG A 105 9.90 14.92 -11.62
N VAL A 106 9.17 15.36 -10.58
CA VAL A 106 8.35 14.46 -9.76
C VAL A 106 6.97 14.22 -10.40
N VAL A 107 6.60 12.96 -10.54
CA VAL A 107 5.23 12.50 -10.79
C VAL A 107 4.67 11.91 -9.50
N ALA A 108 3.78 12.65 -8.85
CA ALA A 108 3.12 12.24 -7.63
C ALA A 108 1.77 11.60 -7.94
N VAL A 109 1.55 10.37 -7.46
CA VAL A 109 0.27 9.66 -7.62
C VAL A 109 -0.46 9.65 -6.27
N SER A 110 -1.59 10.33 -6.21
CA SER A 110 -2.44 10.51 -5.02
C SER A 110 -3.89 10.11 -5.31
N GLY A 111 -4.74 10.20 -4.29
CA GLY A 111 -6.16 9.82 -4.31
C GLY A 111 -6.47 8.72 -3.29
N THR A 112 -7.73 8.48 -2.97
CA THR A 112 -8.09 7.56 -1.87
C THR A 112 -7.71 6.11 -2.21
N HIS A 113 -8.07 5.64 -3.41
CA HIS A 113 -7.81 4.27 -3.87
C HIS A 113 -6.93 4.23 -5.12
N GLY A 114 -6.24 3.11 -5.35
CA GLY A 114 -5.53 2.86 -6.60
C GLY A 114 -4.12 3.46 -6.70
N LYS A 115 -3.71 4.31 -5.76
CA LYS A 115 -2.38 4.96 -5.72
C LYS A 115 -1.24 3.99 -6.04
N THR A 116 -1.04 2.98 -5.20
CA THR A 116 0.03 1.99 -5.33
C THR A 116 0.05 1.30 -6.70
N THR A 117 -1.11 0.89 -7.21
CA THR A 117 -1.21 0.19 -8.49
C THR A 117 -0.90 1.12 -9.65
N THR A 118 -1.44 2.35 -9.64
CA THR A 118 -1.16 3.37 -10.65
C THR A 118 0.32 3.76 -10.65
N THR A 119 0.94 3.97 -9.49
CA THR A 119 2.38 4.24 -9.35
C THR A 119 3.22 3.10 -9.92
N ALA A 120 2.85 1.85 -9.63
CA ALA A 120 3.56 0.68 -10.13
C ALA A 120 3.44 0.53 -11.65
N MET A 121 2.23 0.71 -12.21
CA MET A 121 1.99 0.67 -13.66
C MET A 121 2.74 1.79 -14.37
N LEU A 122 2.67 3.03 -13.87
CA LEU A 122 3.38 4.18 -14.41
C LEU A 122 4.90 3.96 -14.39
N GLY A 123 5.44 3.51 -13.26
CA GLY A 123 6.85 3.18 -13.13
C GLY A 123 7.28 2.14 -14.16
N LYS A 124 6.50 1.05 -14.30
CA LYS A 124 6.80 -0.02 -15.26
C LYS A 124 6.75 0.48 -16.70
N ILE A 125 5.75 1.27 -17.07
CA ILE A 125 5.63 1.88 -18.40
C ILE A 125 6.89 2.65 -18.75
N LEU A 126 7.32 3.55 -17.87
CA LEU A 126 8.47 4.42 -18.11
C LEU A 126 9.80 3.64 -18.11
N ILE A 127 9.93 2.61 -17.27
CA ILE A 127 11.10 1.72 -17.26
C ILE A 127 11.18 0.92 -18.56
N ASP A 128 10.09 0.27 -18.98
CA ASP A 128 10.05 -0.57 -20.18
C ASP A 128 10.27 0.27 -21.46
N ALA A 129 9.85 1.54 -21.46
CA ALA A 129 10.07 2.49 -22.55
C ALA A 129 11.46 3.17 -22.51
N GLY A 130 12.32 2.84 -21.54
CA GLY A 130 13.71 3.30 -21.49
C GLY A 130 13.94 4.69 -20.88
N PHE A 131 12.93 5.31 -20.25
CA PHE A 131 13.09 6.58 -19.54
C PHE A 131 13.81 6.44 -18.18
N ASP A 132 13.94 5.20 -17.68
CA ASP A 132 14.67 4.83 -16.47
C ASP A 132 14.45 5.78 -15.26
N PRO A 133 13.19 6.02 -14.86
CA PRO A 133 12.87 6.91 -13.73
C PRO A 133 13.24 6.26 -12.41
N THR A 134 13.50 7.04 -11.37
CA THR A 134 13.44 6.49 -10.01
C THR A 134 11.98 6.25 -9.62
N VAL A 135 11.66 5.09 -9.05
CA VAL A 135 10.28 4.73 -8.66
C VAL A 135 10.21 4.35 -7.19
N ILE A 136 9.29 4.96 -6.45
CA ILE A 136 9.02 4.69 -5.03
C ILE A 136 7.54 4.32 -4.88
N VAL A 137 7.27 3.06 -4.52
CA VAL A 137 5.91 2.49 -4.49
C VAL A 137 5.53 2.02 -3.09
N GLY A 138 4.27 2.21 -2.68
CA GLY A 138 3.73 1.72 -1.41
C GLY A 138 3.46 0.21 -1.34
N SER A 139 4.08 -0.60 -2.21
CA SER A 139 4.07 -2.07 -2.15
C SER A 139 5.26 -2.66 -2.90
N ILE A 140 5.60 -3.92 -2.62
CA ILE A 140 6.57 -4.67 -3.42
C ILE A 140 5.91 -5.02 -4.76
N VAL A 141 6.45 -4.45 -5.85
CA VAL A 141 5.97 -4.70 -7.20
C VAL A 141 6.63 -5.97 -7.74
N THR A 142 5.83 -6.90 -8.26
CA THR A 142 6.32 -8.21 -8.72
C THR A 142 7.36 -8.05 -9.82
N ASP A 143 7.12 -7.15 -10.77
CA ASP A 143 8.03 -6.89 -11.89
C ASP A 143 9.37 -6.27 -11.48
N PHE A 144 9.42 -5.57 -10.35
CA PHE A 144 10.64 -4.96 -9.83
C PHE A 144 11.37 -5.86 -8.82
N GLY A 145 10.68 -6.87 -8.27
CA GLY A 145 11.14 -7.62 -7.09
C GLY A 145 11.38 -6.73 -5.86
N SER A 146 10.77 -5.55 -5.84
CA SER A 146 11.12 -4.44 -4.95
C SER A 146 9.97 -3.43 -4.88
N ASN A 147 9.96 -2.59 -3.85
CA ASN A 147 9.12 -1.38 -3.76
C ASN A 147 9.85 -0.11 -4.26
N PHE A 148 11.05 -0.30 -4.78
CA PHE A 148 11.94 0.75 -5.27
C PHE A 148 12.65 0.32 -6.55
N HIS A 149 12.71 1.21 -7.53
CA HIS A 149 13.59 1.11 -8.71
C HIS A 149 14.59 2.27 -8.72
N ALA A 150 15.88 1.95 -8.83
CA ALA A 150 16.97 2.93 -8.87
C ALA A 150 17.21 3.40 -10.31
N GLY A 151 16.49 4.44 -10.73
CA GLY A 151 16.64 5.02 -12.06
C GLY A 151 17.77 6.03 -12.16
N LYS A 152 18.23 6.30 -13.39
CA LYS A 152 19.30 7.27 -13.68
C LYS A 152 18.81 8.61 -14.20
N SER A 153 17.55 8.72 -14.62
CA SER A 153 17.01 9.99 -15.11
C SER A 153 16.66 10.95 -13.97
N ASP A 154 16.22 12.15 -14.33
CA ASP A 154 15.72 13.16 -13.40
C ASP A 154 14.23 12.96 -13.04
N ILE A 155 13.56 11.97 -13.64
CA ILE A 155 12.16 11.64 -13.35
C ILE A 155 12.09 10.81 -12.07
N VAL A 156 11.18 11.19 -11.19
CA VAL A 156 10.84 10.43 -9.99
C VAL A 156 9.34 10.16 -9.96
N VAL A 157 8.96 8.89 -9.91
CA VAL A 157 7.57 8.47 -9.74
C VAL A 157 7.37 8.06 -8.29
N VAL A 158 6.43 8.70 -7.59
CA VAL A 158 6.21 8.50 -6.16
C VAL A 158 4.72 8.33 -5.84
N GLU A 159 4.41 7.38 -4.97
CA GLU A 159 3.12 7.34 -4.29
C GLU A 159 3.04 8.45 -3.24
N ALA A 160 2.07 9.35 -3.39
CA ALA A 160 1.85 10.48 -2.51
C ALA A 160 0.57 10.26 -1.69
N CYS A 161 0.72 10.13 -0.37
CA CYS A 161 -0.41 9.86 0.52
C CYS A 161 -1.05 11.15 1.02
N GLU A 162 -2.37 11.18 0.98
CA GLU A 162 -3.26 12.21 1.49
C GLU A 162 -3.28 12.31 3.02
N TYR A 163 -2.99 11.19 3.72
CA TYR A 163 -2.96 11.15 5.18
C TYR A 163 -2.08 12.27 5.72
N ARG A 164 -2.59 13.05 6.69
CA ARG A 164 -1.89 14.19 7.31
C ARG A 164 -1.31 15.21 6.31
N ARG A 165 -1.89 15.28 5.12
CA ARG A 165 -1.47 16.19 4.05
C ARG A 165 -0.03 15.96 3.59
N HIS A 166 0.49 14.75 3.74
CA HIS A 166 1.88 14.44 3.41
C HIS A 166 2.24 14.66 1.93
N PHE A 167 1.30 14.44 1.03
CA PHE A 167 1.44 14.80 -0.38
C PHE A 167 1.77 16.28 -0.65
N LEU A 168 1.58 17.19 0.32
CA LEU A 168 1.99 18.60 0.22
C LEU A 168 3.49 18.84 0.48
N THR A 169 4.27 17.79 0.81
CA THR A 169 5.73 17.90 0.92
C THR A 169 6.44 17.85 -0.44
N PHE A 170 5.67 17.67 -1.52
CA PHE A 170 6.16 17.63 -2.90
C PHE A 170 5.72 18.87 -3.68
N CYS A 171 6.54 19.31 -4.63
CA CYS A 171 6.13 20.24 -5.69
C CYS A 171 6.16 19.49 -7.03
N PRO A 172 5.14 18.66 -7.35
CA PRO A 172 5.22 17.76 -8.49
C PRO A 172 5.12 18.48 -9.83
N GLU A 173 5.83 17.97 -10.84
CA GLU A 173 5.59 18.37 -12.22
C GLU A 173 4.24 17.82 -12.68
N VAL A 174 3.91 16.58 -12.31
CA VAL A 174 2.63 15.93 -12.61
C VAL A 174 2.03 15.38 -11.32
N LEU A 175 0.82 15.81 -10.99
CA LEU A 175 -0.01 15.23 -9.93
C LEU A 175 -1.13 14.41 -10.57
N VAL A 176 -1.18 13.12 -10.26
CA VAL A 176 -2.27 12.23 -10.62
C VAL A 176 -3.19 12.10 -9.41
N ILE A 177 -4.49 12.35 -9.59
CA ILE A 177 -5.52 12.12 -8.58
C ILE A 177 -6.45 11.02 -9.10
N THR A 178 -6.36 9.83 -8.51
CA THR A 178 -7.13 8.66 -8.98
C THR A 178 -8.61 8.74 -8.60
N ASN A 179 -8.92 9.30 -7.43
CA ASN A 179 -10.26 9.53 -6.88
C ASN A 179 -10.14 10.26 -5.53
N ILE A 180 -11.24 10.87 -5.08
CA ILE A 180 -11.34 11.49 -3.76
C ILE A 180 -12.63 10.97 -3.10
N GLU A 181 -12.46 10.12 -2.11
CA GLU A 181 -13.49 9.59 -1.22
C GLU A 181 -13.05 9.80 0.23
N TRP A 182 -14.03 9.98 1.14
CA TRP A 182 -13.73 10.26 2.53
C TRP A 182 -13.09 9.03 3.20
N ASP A 183 -11.82 9.19 3.55
CA ASP A 183 -11.01 8.21 4.28
C ASP A 183 -10.10 8.95 5.27
N HIS A 184 -9.29 8.20 6.02
CA HIS A 184 -8.39 8.74 7.04
C HIS A 184 -9.17 9.60 8.05
N THR A 185 -10.33 9.10 8.48
CA THR A 185 -11.27 9.82 9.36
C THR A 185 -10.69 10.11 10.75
N ASP A 186 -9.60 9.43 11.11
CA ASP A 186 -8.76 9.76 12.27
C ASP A 186 -8.10 11.15 12.15
N TYR A 187 -7.84 11.62 10.93
CA TYR A 187 -7.27 12.93 10.62
C TYR A 187 -8.28 13.89 9.97
N PHE A 188 -8.86 13.54 8.82
CA PHE A 188 -9.83 14.38 8.11
C PHE A 188 -11.22 14.22 8.73
N LYS A 189 -11.69 15.24 9.45
CA LYS A 189 -12.95 15.19 10.20
C LYS A 189 -14.17 15.28 9.31
N SER A 190 -14.01 15.74 8.07
CA SER A 190 -15.06 15.74 7.08
C SER A 190 -14.54 15.59 5.64
N PRO A 191 -15.40 15.22 4.68
CA PRO A 191 -15.06 15.21 3.27
C PRO A 191 -14.58 16.57 2.74
N GLU A 192 -15.08 17.67 3.29
CA GLU A 192 -14.67 19.04 2.91
C GLU A 192 -13.22 19.34 3.29
N GLU A 193 -12.77 18.92 4.48
CA GLU A 193 -11.36 19.07 4.88
C GLU A 193 -10.41 18.30 3.94
N LEU A 194 -10.82 17.09 3.53
CA LEU A 194 -10.08 16.29 2.55
C LEU A 194 -10.03 17.01 1.19
N ALA A 195 -11.16 17.54 0.73
CA ALA A 195 -11.23 18.29 -0.53
C ALA A 195 -10.34 19.53 -0.53
N VAL A 196 -10.28 20.27 0.60
CA VAL A 196 -9.36 21.41 0.78
C VAL A 196 -7.91 20.97 0.64
N ALA A 197 -7.51 19.87 1.27
CA ALA A 197 -6.13 19.35 1.14
C ALA A 197 -5.78 18.99 -0.31
N PHE A 198 -6.70 18.36 -1.06
CA PHE A 198 -6.49 18.09 -2.48
C PHE A 198 -6.41 19.36 -3.33
N ASN A 199 -7.21 20.38 -3.03
CA ASN A 199 -7.14 21.67 -3.73
C ASN A 199 -5.78 22.37 -3.54
N GLU A 200 -5.21 22.30 -2.35
CA GLU A 200 -3.85 22.81 -2.11
C GLU A 200 -2.80 22.05 -2.92
N ALA A 201 -2.90 20.72 -2.98
CA ALA A 201 -1.97 19.92 -3.78
C ALA A 201 -2.08 20.20 -5.28
N ARG A 202 -3.29 20.42 -5.80
CA ARG A 202 -3.48 20.88 -7.19
C ARG A 202 -2.72 22.17 -7.46
N GLY A 203 -2.70 23.11 -6.50
CA GLY A 203 -1.98 24.37 -6.60
C GLY A 203 -0.45 24.25 -6.57
N GLN A 204 0.10 23.13 -6.06
CA GLN A 204 1.54 22.85 -6.04
C GLN A 204 2.03 22.12 -7.31
N ALA A 205 1.12 21.61 -8.13
CA ALA A 205 1.43 20.82 -9.31
C ALA A 205 1.47 21.68 -10.58
N ARG A 206 2.38 21.37 -11.51
CA ARG A 206 2.39 22.01 -12.84
C ARG A 206 1.30 21.43 -13.76
N ILE A 207 1.09 20.12 -13.71
CA ILE A 207 0.08 19.40 -14.49
C ILE A 207 -0.75 18.56 -13.50
N VAL A 208 -2.07 18.63 -13.63
CA VAL A 208 -3.01 17.82 -12.83
C VAL A 208 -3.77 16.88 -13.76
N ILE A 209 -3.77 15.60 -13.42
CA ILE A 209 -4.45 14.53 -14.16
C ILE A 209 -5.48 13.88 -13.25
N GLU A 210 -6.75 14.01 -13.62
CA GLU A 210 -7.89 13.44 -12.91
C GLU A 210 -8.75 12.62 -13.89
N LYS A 211 -9.83 12.03 -13.38
CA LYS A 211 -10.65 11.08 -14.13
C LYS A 211 -11.20 11.66 -15.44
N GLU A 212 -11.49 12.95 -15.47
CA GLU A 212 -11.98 13.68 -16.63
C GLU A 212 -10.96 13.68 -17.77
N GLN A 213 -9.66 13.67 -17.45
CA GLN A 213 -8.56 13.71 -18.42
C GLN A 213 -8.21 12.32 -18.96
N TYR A 214 -8.30 11.27 -18.15
CA TYR A 214 -7.90 9.91 -18.56
C TYR A 214 -9.06 8.94 -18.78
N GLY A 215 -10.31 9.31 -18.51
CA GLY A 215 -11.45 8.39 -18.54
C GLY A 215 -11.68 7.71 -19.89
N ASN A 216 -11.32 8.37 -20.98
CA ASN A 216 -11.46 7.87 -22.36
C ASN A 216 -10.18 7.21 -22.92
N GLU A 217 -9.12 7.12 -22.13
CA GLU A 217 -7.89 6.42 -22.53
C GLU A 217 -8.19 4.96 -22.85
N SER A 218 -7.73 4.52 -24.02
CA SER A 218 -7.76 3.10 -24.36
C SER A 218 -6.71 2.37 -23.52
N VAL A 219 -7.03 1.18 -23.05
CA VAL A 219 -6.09 0.30 -22.34
C VAL A 219 -6.19 -1.11 -22.90
N PRO A 220 -5.08 -1.84 -22.95
CA PRO A 220 -5.11 -3.23 -23.38
C PRO A 220 -5.82 -4.10 -22.34
N GLU A 221 -6.06 -5.36 -22.71
CA GLU A 221 -6.40 -6.38 -21.73
C GLU A 221 -5.24 -6.55 -20.74
N LEU A 222 -5.56 -6.54 -19.44
CA LEU A 222 -4.60 -6.61 -18.35
C LEU A 222 -4.62 -8.00 -17.71
N LEU A 223 -3.47 -8.48 -17.22
CA LEU A 223 -3.40 -9.70 -16.42
C LEU A 223 -4.09 -9.54 -15.05
N VAL A 224 -4.03 -8.33 -14.50
CA VAL A 224 -4.73 -7.97 -13.26
C VAL A 224 -6.20 -7.67 -13.56
N PRO A 225 -7.16 -8.29 -12.85
CA PRO A 225 -8.58 -8.20 -13.19
C PRO A 225 -9.24 -6.91 -12.69
N GLY A 226 -10.44 -6.62 -13.19
CA GLY A 226 -11.33 -5.58 -12.68
C GLY A 226 -11.19 -4.22 -13.38
N GLU A 227 -12.33 -3.55 -13.56
CA GLU A 227 -12.37 -2.22 -14.21
C GLU A 227 -11.55 -1.17 -13.46
N PHE A 228 -11.44 -1.28 -12.13
CA PHE A 228 -10.60 -0.37 -11.34
C PHE A 228 -9.11 -0.46 -11.70
N ASN A 229 -8.62 -1.63 -12.12
CA ASN A 229 -7.24 -1.76 -12.61
C ASN A 229 -7.08 -1.17 -14.01
N LYS A 230 -8.13 -1.22 -14.85
CA LYS A 230 -8.16 -0.48 -16.12
C LYS A 230 -8.17 1.02 -15.88
N GLU A 231 -8.95 1.52 -14.91
CA GLU A 231 -8.92 2.94 -14.49
C GLU A 231 -7.51 3.36 -14.03
N ASN A 232 -6.83 2.53 -13.22
CA ASN A 232 -5.44 2.78 -12.81
C ASN A 232 -4.48 2.81 -14.00
N ALA A 233 -4.64 1.89 -14.96
CA ALA A 233 -3.82 1.84 -16.17
C ALA A 233 -4.03 3.08 -17.07
N ARG A 234 -5.28 3.56 -17.19
CA ARG A 234 -5.59 4.82 -17.90
C ARG A 234 -4.88 6.01 -17.26
N ALA A 235 -4.98 6.14 -15.94
CA ALA A 235 -4.28 7.19 -15.19
C ALA A 235 -2.76 7.11 -15.37
N ALA A 236 -2.19 5.89 -15.34
CA ALA A 236 -0.77 5.67 -15.57
C ALA A 236 -0.32 6.07 -16.99
N LYS A 237 -1.11 5.75 -18.04
CA LYS A 237 -0.81 6.17 -19.42
C LYS A 237 -0.85 7.69 -19.59
N ALA A 238 -1.88 8.34 -19.05
CA ALA A 238 -2.00 9.78 -19.11
C ALA A 238 -0.80 10.48 -18.43
N ALA A 239 -0.40 9.98 -17.26
CA ALA A 239 0.77 10.49 -16.54
C ALA A 239 2.08 10.24 -17.29
N ALA A 240 2.24 9.06 -17.90
CA ALA A 240 3.41 8.72 -18.70
C ALA A 240 3.57 9.69 -19.88
N ARG A 241 2.48 9.99 -20.61
CA ARG A 241 2.51 10.97 -21.71
C ARG A 241 2.83 12.39 -21.23
N ALA A 242 2.31 12.78 -20.08
CA ALA A 242 2.55 14.12 -19.53
C ALA A 242 4.02 14.34 -19.16
N ILE A 243 4.68 13.34 -18.56
CA ILE A 243 6.08 13.44 -18.14
C ILE A 243 7.08 13.10 -19.25
N ALA A 244 6.69 12.22 -20.17
CA ALA A 244 7.51 11.71 -21.26
C ALA A 244 6.76 11.83 -22.60
N PRO A 245 6.74 13.03 -23.23
CA PRO A 245 5.93 13.28 -24.44
C PRO A 245 6.25 12.40 -25.65
N ASP A 246 7.48 11.86 -25.71
CA ASP A 246 7.93 11.01 -26.82
C ASP A 246 7.56 9.52 -26.62
N ILE A 247 6.88 9.16 -25.52
CA ILE A 247 6.49 7.77 -25.27
C ILE A 247 5.44 7.29 -26.26
N SER A 248 5.67 6.12 -26.87
CA SER A 248 4.73 5.56 -27.84
C SER A 248 3.58 4.81 -27.18
N GLU A 249 2.41 4.82 -27.82
CA GLU A 249 1.24 4.05 -27.37
C GLU A 249 1.55 2.54 -27.30
N ALA A 250 2.30 2.04 -28.28
CA ALA A 250 2.67 0.64 -28.36
C ALA A 250 3.54 0.20 -27.17
N ASP A 251 4.46 1.03 -26.71
CA ASP A 251 5.31 0.72 -25.55
C ASP A 251 4.52 0.70 -24.25
N MET A 252 3.63 1.68 -24.05
CA MET A 252 2.75 1.71 -22.88
C MET A 252 1.84 0.48 -22.83
N ASP A 253 1.20 0.13 -23.95
CA ASP A 253 0.31 -1.02 -24.03
C ASP A 253 1.05 -2.34 -23.83
N LYS A 254 2.24 -2.48 -24.43
CA LYS A 254 3.10 -3.65 -24.24
C LYS A 254 3.48 -3.82 -22.77
N SER A 255 3.83 -2.73 -22.10
CA SER A 255 4.18 -2.74 -20.68
C SER A 255 2.99 -3.18 -19.80
N LEU A 256 1.83 -2.58 -20.02
CA LEU A 256 0.62 -2.85 -19.25
C LEU A 256 0.10 -4.30 -19.42
N LYS A 257 0.15 -4.85 -20.63
CA LYS A 257 -0.18 -6.27 -20.88
C LYS A 257 0.66 -7.25 -20.07
N LEU A 258 1.88 -6.85 -19.71
CA LEU A 258 2.83 -7.69 -18.99
C LEU A 258 2.91 -7.37 -17.49
N PHE A 259 2.15 -6.39 -16.99
CA PHE A 259 2.16 -6.01 -15.58
C PHE A 259 1.58 -7.13 -14.71
N LYS A 260 2.37 -7.63 -13.76
CA LYS A 260 2.03 -8.80 -12.93
C LYS A 260 1.33 -8.46 -11.61
N GLY A 261 1.18 -7.17 -11.30
CA GLY A 261 0.63 -6.71 -10.03
C GLY A 261 1.68 -6.52 -8.94
N SER A 262 1.20 -6.22 -7.74
CA SER A 262 2.03 -5.98 -6.55
C SER A 262 1.52 -6.79 -5.37
N TRP A 263 2.38 -6.95 -4.37
CA TRP A 263 2.08 -7.65 -3.14
C TRP A 263 0.78 -7.12 -2.53
N ARG A 264 -0.13 -8.05 -2.22
CA ARG A 264 -1.46 -7.82 -1.64
C ARG A 264 -2.43 -7.02 -2.53
N ARG A 265 -2.33 -7.07 -3.86
CA ARG A 265 -3.30 -6.45 -4.78
C ARG A 265 -3.87 -7.50 -5.72
N PHE A 266 -5.02 -8.06 -5.36
CA PHE A 266 -5.62 -9.23 -6.03
C PHE A 266 -4.59 -10.36 -6.23
N GLU A 267 -3.76 -10.60 -5.22
CA GLU A 267 -2.60 -11.48 -5.33
C GLU A 267 -3.02 -12.94 -5.15
N TYR A 268 -2.73 -13.80 -6.14
CA TYR A 268 -2.93 -15.23 -5.98
C TYR A 268 -1.88 -15.82 -5.03
N LYS A 269 -2.32 -16.47 -3.95
CA LYS A 269 -1.43 -17.04 -2.94
C LYS A 269 -1.23 -18.55 -3.09
N GLY A 270 -2.21 -19.26 -3.64
CA GLY A 270 -2.13 -20.71 -3.84
C GLY A 270 -3.46 -21.42 -3.66
N VAL A 271 -3.39 -22.74 -3.47
CA VAL A 271 -4.54 -23.60 -3.22
C VAL A 271 -4.51 -24.04 -1.76
N LEU A 272 -5.61 -23.81 -1.04
CA LEU A 272 -5.80 -24.19 0.35
C LEU A 272 -5.94 -25.73 0.50
N PRO A 273 -5.73 -26.29 1.71
CA PRO A 273 -5.86 -27.73 1.93
C PRO A 273 -7.20 -28.35 1.50
N GLY A 274 -8.31 -27.60 1.65
CA GLY A 274 -9.63 -28.04 1.18
C GLY A 274 -9.84 -27.95 -0.34
N GLY A 275 -8.92 -27.34 -1.07
CA GLY A 275 -8.96 -27.19 -2.53
C GLY A 275 -9.41 -25.82 -3.03
N ALA A 276 -9.85 -24.91 -2.15
CA ALA A 276 -10.19 -23.54 -2.53
C ALA A 276 -8.98 -22.75 -3.02
N LEU A 277 -9.20 -21.81 -3.96
CA LEU A 277 -8.18 -20.84 -4.36
C LEU A 277 -8.09 -19.74 -3.30
N LEU A 278 -6.87 -19.38 -2.88
CA LEU A 278 -6.63 -18.26 -1.98
C LEU A 278 -6.05 -17.06 -2.73
N TYR A 279 -6.69 -15.90 -2.52
CA TYR A 279 -6.20 -14.59 -2.93
C TYR A 279 -6.00 -13.70 -1.69
N ASP A 280 -5.06 -12.77 -1.76
CA ASP A 280 -4.89 -11.70 -0.76
C ASP A 280 -5.07 -10.33 -1.40
N ASP A 281 -5.79 -9.46 -0.71
CA ASP A 281 -6.05 -8.09 -1.15
C ASP A 281 -5.95 -7.08 0.01
N TYR A 282 -5.34 -5.94 -0.26
CA TYR A 282 -5.12 -4.87 0.72
C TYR A 282 -6.34 -3.96 0.88
N ALA A 283 -7.45 -4.22 0.18
CA ALA A 283 -8.71 -3.48 0.30
C ALA A 283 -9.14 -3.36 1.77
N HIS A 284 -9.24 -2.11 2.22
CA HIS A 284 -9.58 -1.75 3.60
C HIS A 284 -10.63 -0.63 3.67
N HIS A 285 -11.09 -0.15 2.52
CA HIS A 285 -12.17 0.82 2.37
C HIS A 285 -13.36 0.15 1.66
N PRO A 286 -14.61 0.48 2.00
CA PRO A 286 -15.81 -0.14 1.42
C PRO A 286 -15.80 -0.21 -0.11
N THR A 287 -15.50 0.91 -0.77
CA THR A 287 -15.41 0.97 -2.24
C THR A 287 -14.41 -0.04 -2.82
N ALA A 288 -13.23 -0.17 -2.21
CA ALA A 288 -12.22 -1.11 -2.66
C ALA A 288 -12.67 -2.57 -2.45
N ILE A 289 -13.28 -2.87 -1.30
CA ILE A 289 -13.81 -4.21 -0.99
C ILE A 289 -14.86 -4.62 -2.03
N ARG A 290 -15.84 -3.74 -2.27
CA ARG A 290 -16.90 -3.98 -3.25
C ARG A 290 -16.34 -4.20 -4.66
N LYS A 291 -15.44 -3.32 -5.12
CA LYS A 291 -14.78 -3.45 -6.43
C LYS A 291 -13.98 -4.76 -6.56
N THR A 292 -13.31 -5.20 -5.50
CA THR A 292 -12.59 -6.48 -5.49
C THR A 292 -13.54 -7.67 -5.57
N ILE A 293 -14.66 -7.65 -4.84
CA ILE A 293 -15.70 -8.70 -4.89
C ILE A 293 -16.33 -8.76 -6.29
N GLU A 294 -16.69 -7.62 -6.88
CA GLU A 294 -17.24 -7.53 -8.25
C GLU A 294 -16.28 -8.17 -9.27
N ALA A 295 -14.99 -7.78 -9.23
CA ALA A 295 -13.97 -8.34 -10.11
C ALA A 295 -13.72 -9.85 -9.87
N ALA A 296 -13.86 -10.31 -8.62
CA ALA A 296 -13.76 -11.73 -8.29
C ALA A 296 -14.92 -12.54 -8.89
N LYS A 297 -16.15 -12.02 -8.81
CA LYS A 297 -17.33 -12.66 -9.42
C LYS A 297 -17.23 -12.71 -10.94
N GLU A 298 -16.76 -11.64 -11.57
CA GLU A 298 -16.52 -11.61 -13.02
C GLU A 298 -15.47 -12.65 -13.44
N LYS A 299 -14.36 -12.74 -12.70
CA LYS A 299 -13.26 -13.67 -12.99
C LYS A 299 -13.61 -15.13 -12.71
N PHE A 300 -14.46 -15.39 -11.72
CA PHE A 300 -14.81 -16.73 -11.26
C PHE A 300 -16.33 -16.95 -11.21
N PRO A 301 -17.04 -16.89 -12.35
CA PRO A 301 -18.50 -16.87 -12.38
C PRO A 301 -19.17 -18.14 -11.83
N ASN A 302 -18.43 -19.25 -11.75
CA ASN A 302 -18.91 -20.55 -11.29
C ASN A 302 -18.36 -20.96 -9.91
N LYS A 303 -17.77 -20.02 -9.16
CA LYS A 303 -17.25 -20.28 -7.81
C LYS A 303 -17.91 -19.36 -6.79
N LYS A 304 -18.02 -19.84 -5.55
CA LYS A 304 -18.40 -18.99 -4.42
C LYS A 304 -17.25 -18.04 -4.09
N ILE A 305 -17.56 -16.77 -3.90
CA ILE A 305 -16.62 -15.72 -3.48
C ILE A 305 -16.78 -15.50 -1.98
N VAL A 306 -15.76 -15.90 -1.22
CA VAL A 306 -15.71 -15.77 0.23
C VAL A 306 -14.68 -14.73 0.64
N VAL A 307 -15.02 -13.88 1.61
CA VAL A 307 -14.13 -12.81 2.10
C VAL A 307 -13.85 -12.99 3.59
N LEU A 308 -12.58 -13.12 3.97
CA LEU A 308 -12.13 -12.96 5.35
C LEU A 308 -11.60 -11.54 5.50
N PHE A 309 -12.39 -10.67 6.10
CA PHE A 309 -12.10 -9.25 6.25
C PHE A 309 -11.54 -8.93 7.64
N HIS A 310 -10.43 -8.19 7.65
CA HIS A 310 -9.79 -7.67 8.85
C HIS A 310 -9.89 -6.15 8.84
N PRO A 311 -10.91 -5.56 9.51
CA PRO A 311 -11.11 -4.12 9.54
C PRO A 311 -9.87 -3.40 10.09
N HIS A 312 -9.58 -2.21 9.58
CA HIS A 312 -8.37 -1.45 9.94
C HIS A 312 -8.75 -0.04 10.42
N LEU A 313 -8.39 0.28 11.68
CA LEU A 313 -8.81 1.44 12.48
C LEU A 313 -10.26 1.35 12.98
N TYR A 314 -10.48 1.72 14.25
CA TYR A 314 -11.80 1.86 14.86
C TYR A 314 -12.55 3.05 14.26
N SER A 315 -11.87 4.18 14.08
CA SER A 315 -12.45 5.39 13.47
C SER A 315 -13.07 5.11 12.10
N ARG A 316 -12.29 4.54 11.17
CA ARG A 316 -12.77 4.16 9.83
C ARG A 316 -13.94 3.19 9.90
N THR A 317 -13.83 2.16 10.73
CA THR A 317 -14.87 1.13 10.87
C THR A 317 -16.18 1.74 11.39
N ARG A 318 -16.11 2.70 12.31
CA ARG A 318 -17.26 3.44 12.83
C ARG A 318 -17.86 4.39 11.79
N ASP A 319 -17.02 5.21 11.18
CA ASP A 319 -17.47 6.30 10.32
C ASP A 319 -18.02 5.78 8.97
N LEU A 320 -17.52 4.63 8.50
CA LEU A 320 -17.96 3.96 7.27
C LEU A 320 -18.73 2.65 7.55
N PHE A 321 -19.29 2.49 8.74
CA PHE A 321 -19.84 1.22 9.22
C PHE A 321 -20.91 0.63 8.29
N GLN A 322 -21.83 1.49 7.82
CA GLN A 322 -22.91 1.08 6.94
C GLN A 322 -22.41 0.66 5.56
N ASP A 323 -21.40 1.37 5.05
CA ASP A 323 -20.80 1.08 3.75
C ASP A 323 -19.99 -0.22 3.80
N PHE A 324 -19.31 -0.51 4.92
CA PHE A 324 -18.66 -1.82 5.11
C PHE A 324 -19.69 -2.95 5.10
N ALA A 325 -20.79 -2.80 5.84
CA ALA A 325 -21.85 -3.81 5.89
C ALA A 325 -22.45 -4.06 4.50
N GLU A 326 -22.63 -3.01 3.70
CA GLU A 326 -23.09 -3.12 2.32
C GLU A 326 -22.06 -3.79 1.39
N ALA A 327 -20.79 -3.37 1.47
CA ALA A 327 -19.73 -3.93 0.63
C ALA A 327 -19.52 -5.43 0.90
N LEU A 328 -19.52 -5.84 2.17
CA LEU A 328 -19.35 -7.24 2.56
C LEU A 328 -20.56 -8.10 2.20
N ALA A 329 -21.77 -7.55 2.19
CA ALA A 329 -22.97 -8.26 1.74
C ALA A 329 -22.91 -8.64 0.26
N GLY A 330 -22.00 -8.05 -0.51
CA GLY A 330 -21.73 -8.44 -1.90
C GLY A 330 -21.04 -9.80 -2.04
N ALA A 331 -20.40 -10.35 -1.00
CA ALA A 331 -19.77 -11.68 -1.05
C ALA A 331 -20.82 -12.79 -0.85
N ASP A 332 -20.50 -14.03 -1.27
CA ASP A 332 -21.36 -15.19 -0.98
C ASP A 332 -21.27 -15.56 0.51
N GLU A 333 -20.08 -15.46 1.10
CA GLU A 333 -19.89 -15.48 2.56
C GLU A 333 -18.82 -14.48 2.98
N ALA A 334 -18.99 -13.86 4.14
CA ALA A 334 -18.02 -12.96 4.77
C ALA A 334 -17.68 -13.43 6.19
N TYR A 335 -16.43 -13.29 6.58
CA TYR A 335 -15.93 -13.57 7.91
C TYR A 335 -15.20 -12.34 8.42
N VAL A 336 -15.63 -11.78 9.54
CA VAL A 336 -15.14 -10.49 10.05
C VAL A 336 -14.30 -10.71 11.29
N LEU A 337 -13.01 -10.38 11.20
CA LEU A 337 -12.08 -10.43 12.32
C LEU A 337 -12.22 -9.21 13.22
N PRO A 338 -11.73 -9.27 14.48
CA PRO A 338 -11.64 -8.09 15.35
C PRO A 338 -10.87 -6.97 14.66
N VAL A 339 -11.23 -5.72 14.97
CA VAL A 339 -10.63 -4.55 14.31
C VAL A 339 -9.13 -4.49 14.62
N TYR A 340 -8.32 -4.39 13.57
CA TYR A 340 -6.89 -4.09 13.68
C TYR A 340 -6.72 -2.61 14.02
N ALA A 341 -6.36 -2.35 15.28
CA ALA A 341 -6.25 -1.01 15.84
C ALA A 341 -5.18 -0.13 15.16
N ALA A 342 -4.12 -0.76 14.63
CA ALA A 342 -2.92 -0.09 14.11
C ALA A 342 -2.29 0.91 15.11
N ARG A 343 -2.72 2.17 15.07
CA ARG A 343 -2.23 3.28 15.91
C ARG A 343 -3.25 3.78 16.92
N GLU A 344 -4.47 3.28 16.88
CA GLU A 344 -5.57 3.73 17.74
C GLU A 344 -5.66 2.89 19.01
N GLU A 345 -6.22 3.50 20.05
CA GLU A 345 -6.66 2.78 21.24
C GLU A 345 -8.09 2.27 21.02
N TYR A 346 -8.44 1.16 21.67
CA TYR A 346 -9.80 0.63 21.59
C TYR A 346 -10.78 1.59 22.25
N ASP A 347 -11.75 2.08 21.48
CA ASP A 347 -12.74 3.06 21.95
C ASP A 347 -14.12 2.44 22.26
N GLY A 348 -14.30 1.14 22.02
CA GLY A 348 -15.57 0.43 22.27
C GLY A 348 -16.72 0.80 21.32
N THR A 349 -16.48 1.64 20.31
CA THR A 349 -17.55 2.17 19.45
C THR A 349 -18.03 1.18 18.39
N VAL A 350 -17.18 0.22 18.02
CA VAL A 350 -17.45 -0.78 16.98
C VAL A 350 -16.86 -2.13 17.36
N SER A 351 -17.51 -3.19 16.86
CA SER A 351 -17.03 -4.56 16.96
C SER A 351 -17.27 -5.32 15.66
N ASN A 352 -16.49 -6.38 15.45
CA ASN A 352 -16.65 -7.27 14.31
C ASN A 352 -17.98 -8.02 14.34
N THR A 353 -18.48 -8.38 15.53
CA THR A 353 -19.83 -8.96 15.70
C THR A 353 -20.91 -8.01 15.22
N ALA A 354 -20.87 -6.73 15.64
CA ALA A 354 -21.84 -5.75 15.18
C ALA A 354 -21.79 -5.56 13.66
N LEU A 355 -20.59 -5.55 13.06
CA LEU A 355 -20.44 -5.43 11.62
C LEU A 355 -20.98 -6.66 10.87
N ALA A 356 -20.74 -7.88 11.38
CA ALA A 356 -21.30 -9.10 10.81
C ALA A 356 -22.84 -9.10 10.89
N GLU A 357 -23.42 -8.72 12.04
CA GLU A 357 -24.87 -8.58 12.19
C GLU A 357 -25.47 -7.54 11.24
N ALA A 358 -24.81 -6.39 11.07
CA ALA A 358 -25.24 -5.36 10.13
C ALA A 358 -25.20 -5.84 8.68
N THR A 359 -24.17 -6.62 8.31
CA THR A 359 -24.05 -7.26 6.99
C THR A 359 -25.20 -8.25 6.76
N ASN A 360 -25.53 -9.06 7.76
CA ASN A 360 -26.65 -10.01 7.71
C ASN A 360 -28.01 -9.31 7.56
N LYS A 361 -28.24 -8.19 8.26
CA LYS A 361 -29.45 -7.36 8.12
C LYS A 361 -29.64 -6.79 6.70
N ARG A 362 -28.56 -6.69 5.92
CA ARG A 362 -28.56 -6.27 4.51
C ARG A 362 -28.70 -7.43 3.51
N GLY A 363 -28.97 -8.65 3.99
CA GLY A 363 -29.14 -9.83 3.16
C GLY A 363 -27.84 -10.56 2.80
N GLY A 364 -26.70 -10.17 3.37
CA GLY A 364 -25.45 -10.91 3.26
C GLY A 364 -25.39 -12.12 4.20
N GLN A 365 -24.33 -12.92 4.08
CA GLN A 365 -24.00 -14.02 5.00
C GLN A 365 -22.65 -13.75 5.65
N ALA A 366 -22.65 -13.22 6.86
CA ALA A 366 -21.46 -12.80 7.59
C ALA A 366 -21.36 -13.44 8.99
N THR A 367 -20.15 -13.84 9.37
CA THR A 367 -19.83 -14.43 10.68
C THR A 367 -18.63 -13.72 11.31
N ALA A 368 -18.70 -13.39 12.60
CA ALA A 368 -17.55 -12.87 13.33
C ALA A 368 -16.59 -14.00 13.74
N LEU A 369 -15.28 -13.76 13.60
CA LEU A 369 -14.23 -14.66 14.07
C LEU A 369 -13.49 -14.03 15.27
N GLY A 370 -12.83 -14.86 16.08
CA GLY A 370 -12.07 -14.45 17.26
C GLY A 370 -10.67 -13.90 16.96
N GLY A 371 -10.12 -14.12 15.76
CA GLY A 371 -8.82 -13.56 15.36
C GLY A 371 -8.13 -14.32 14.24
N LEU A 372 -6.82 -14.03 14.06
CA LEU A 372 -6.01 -14.55 12.96
C LEU A 372 -5.84 -16.08 13.00
N GLU A 373 -5.74 -16.68 14.19
CA GLU A 373 -5.60 -18.13 14.32
C GLU A 373 -6.87 -18.86 13.87
N GLU A 374 -8.04 -18.40 14.33
CA GLU A 374 -9.32 -18.95 13.90
C GLU A 374 -9.55 -18.73 12.40
N ALA A 375 -9.18 -17.55 11.88
CA ALA A 375 -9.19 -17.28 10.44
C ALA A 375 -8.33 -18.29 9.66
N ALA A 376 -7.10 -18.57 10.12
CA ALA A 376 -6.21 -19.54 9.48
C ALA A 376 -6.78 -20.96 9.50
N GLN A 377 -7.49 -21.37 10.56
CA GLN A 377 -8.16 -22.67 10.59
C GLN A 377 -9.38 -22.70 9.66
N LYS A 378 -10.18 -21.62 9.65
CA LYS A 378 -11.35 -21.50 8.78
C LYS A 378 -10.97 -21.56 7.30
N LEU A 379 -9.88 -20.91 6.91
CA LEU A 379 -9.35 -20.98 5.54
C LEU A 379 -9.15 -22.42 5.05
N LYS A 380 -8.70 -23.33 5.92
CA LYS A 380 -8.43 -24.73 5.54
C LYS A 380 -9.69 -25.53 5.22
N THR A 381 -10.88 -25.04 5.59
CA THR A 381 -12.14 -25.79 5.43
C THR A 381 -12.81 -25.60 4.07
N PHE A 382 -12.43 -24.58 3.29
CA PHE A 382 -13.11 -24.25 2.03
C PHE A 382 -12.72 -25.21 0.90
N SER A 383 -13.73 -25.68 0.17
CA SER A 383 -13.61 -26.63 -0.93
C SER A 383 -13.29 -25.97 -2.28
N SER A 384 -12.97 -26.79 -3.28
CA SER A 384 -12.57 -26.34 -4.63
C SER A 384 -13.61 -25.54 -5.41
N ASP A 385 -14.86 -25.53 -4.98
CA ASP A 385 -15.93 -24.67 -5.51
C ASP A 385 -15.83 -23.21 -5.03
N THR A 386 -14.87 -22.89 -4.18
CA THR A 386 -14.73 -21.57 -3.55
C THR A 386 -13.44 -20.86 -3.97
N VAL A 387 -13.52 -19.53 -4.11
CA VAL A 387 -12.38 -18.60 -4.08
C VAL A 387 -12.48 -17.78 -2.80
N VAL A 388 -11.41 -17.79 -2.03
CA VAL A 388 -11.34 -17.11 -0.75
C VAL A 388 -10.38 -15.93 -0.85
N PHE A 389 -10.80 -14.77 -0.35
CA PHE A 389 -9.96 -13.58 -0.24
C PHE A 389 -9.67 -13.28 1.22
N THR A 390 -8.39 -13.16 1.58
CA THR A 390 -7.98 -12.43 2.79
C THR A 390 -7.93 -10.94 2.44
N MET A 391 -8.74 -10.12 3.12
CA MET A 391 -8.87 -8.69 2.82
C MET A 391 -8.57 -7.81 4.03
N GLY A 392 -7.73 -6.79 3.84
CA GLY A 392 -7.46 -5.75 4.84
C GLY A 392 -6.01 -5.28 4.85
N ALA A 393 -5.76 -4.05 5.32
CA ALA A 393 -4.42 -3.47 5.36
C ALA A 393 -3.51 -4.05 6.47
N GLY A 394 -4.11 -4.67 7.49
CA GLY A 394 -3.39 -5.26 8.63
C GLY A 394 -2.83 -6.66 8.34
N ASP A 395 -2.78 -7.47 9.39
CA ASP A 395 -2.05 -8.75 9.43
C ASP A 395 -2.78 -9.96 8.84
N ILE A 396 -3.92 -9.77 8.16
CA ILE A 396 -4.73 -10.90 7.66
C ILE A 396 -4.00 -11.80 6.65
N TYR A 397 -3.05 -11.25 5.88
CA TYR A 397 -2.22 -12.04 4.97
C TYR A 397 -1.45 -13.16 5.68
N LYS A 398 -1.07 -12.95 6.96
CA LYS A 398 -0.39 -13.95 7.78
C LYS A 398 -1.28 -15.18 8.03
N ALA A 399 -2.60 -14.99 8.16
CA ALA A 399 -3.55 -16.09 8.28
C ALA A 399 -3.61 -16.91 6.98
N GLY A 400 -3.59 -16.23 5.83
CA GLY A 400 -3.48 -16.85 4.51
C GLY A 400 -2.21 -17.70 4.36
N GLU A 401 -1.06 -17.12 4.69
CA GLU A 401 0.23 -17.82 4.65
C GLU A 401 0.27 -19.01 5.62
N ALA A 402 -0.24 -18.85 6.84
CA ALA A 402 -0.33 -19.93 7.82
C ALA A 402 -1.25 -21.07 7.35
N ALA A 403 -2.32 -20.76 6.61
CA ALA A 403 -3.24 -21.77 6.08
C ALA A 403 -2.65 -22.56 4.91
N LEU A 404 -1.74 -21.97 4.14
CA LEU A 404 -1.05 -22.62 3.02
C LEU A 404 0.11 -23.53 3.45
N ARG A 405 0.70 -23.30 4.62
CA ARG A 405 1.79 -24.14 5.14
C ARG A 405 1.32 -25.58 5.26
N LYS A 406 2.09 -26.52 4.69
CA LYS A 406 1.82 -27.95 4.87
C LYS A 406 2.11 -28.33 6.32
N ALA A 407 1.44 -29.38 6.81
CA ALA A 407 1.63 -29.85 8.19
C ALA A 407 3.08 -30.24 8.54
N GLN A 408 3.96 -30.38 7.54
CA GLN A 408 5.39 -30.71 7.67
C GLN A 408 6.32 -29.49 7.74
N ASP A 409 5.82 -28.25 7.59
CA ASP A 409 6.61 -27.01 7.61
C ASP A 409 6.55 -26.27 8.97
N LYS A 410 6.41 -26.99 10.09
CA LYS A 410 6.67 -26.40 11.41
C LYS A 410 8.20 -26.34 11.63
N PRO A 411 8.74 -25.21 12.13
CA PRO A 411 10.16 -25.07 12.37
C PRO A 411 10.70 -26.12 13.36
#